data_AF-A0A966J123-F1
#
_entry.id   AF-A0A966J123-F1
#
_cell.length_a   1.000
_cell.length_b   1.000
_cell.length_c   1.000
_cell.angle_alpha   90.00
_cell.angle_beta   90.00
_cell.angle_gamma   90.00
#
_symmetry.space_group_name_H-M   'P 1'
#
loop_
_entity.id
_entity.type
_entity.pdbx_description
1 polymer ?
#
loop_
_entity_poly.entity_id
_entity_poly.type
_entity_poly.pdbx_seq_one_letter_code
_entity_poly.pdbx_strand_id
1 'polypeptide(L)' 'MKIEFPESLPVSARRDEIMAAMAQHQVIIVCGETGSGKTTQLPKMALALGRGKLNARPGERPRLIGHTQPRRIAATS' A
#
# COMPACT_ATOMS: atom_id res chain seq x y z
N MET A 1 -0.64 -13.20 -9.44
CA MET A 1 -1.66 -12.54 -8.60
C MET A 1 -1.95 -11.18 -9.22
N LYS A 2 -3.20 -10.89 -9.55
CA LYS A 2 -3.60 -9.56 -10.06
C LYS A 2 -4.00 -8.69 -8.87
N ILE A 3 -3.43 -7.50 -8.76
CA ILE A 3 -3.78 -6.53 -7.71
C ILE A 3 -4.85 -5.61 -8.27
N GLU A 4 -6.01 -5.56 -7.61
CA GLU A 4 -7.16 -4.77 -8.05
C GLU A 4 -7.47 -3.64 -7.06
N PHE A 5 -7.85 -2.49 -7.63
CA PHE A 5 -8.18 -1.26 -6.91
C PHE A 5 -9.61 -0.87 -7.25
N PRO A 6 -10.57 -0.94 -6.30
CA PRO A 6 -11.94 -0.52 -6.55
C PRO A 6 -12.01 0.98 -6.76
N GLU A 7 -12.49 1.44 -7.92
CA GLU A 7 -12.60 2.87 -8.27
C GLU A 7 -13.58 3.63 -7.35
N SER A 8 -14.46 2.92 -6.65
CA SER A 8 -15.39 3.51 -5.68
C SER A 8 -14.72 4.08 -4.42
N LEU A 9 -13.45 3.71 -4.17
CA LEU A 9 -12.71 4.21 -3.01
C LEU A 9 -11.92 5.47 -3.36
N PRO A 10 -12.02 6.57 -2.58
CA PRO A 10 -11.30 7.81 -2.86
C PRO A 10 -9.78 7.65 -3.02
N VAL A 11 -9.16 6.76 -2.23
CA VAL A 11 -7.72 6.48 -2.34
C VAL A 11 -7.36 5.74 -3.63
N SER A 12 -8.22 4.83 -4.11
CA SER A 12 -7.99 4.10 -5.36
C SER A 12 -8.04 5.02 -6.57
N ALA A 13 -8.98 5.99 -6.58
CA ALA A 13 -9.12 6.96 -7.66
C ALA A 13 -7.87 7.84 -7.83
N ARG A 14 -7.07 8.02 -6.76
CA ARG A 14 -5.79 8.75 -6.77
C ARG A 14 -4.56 7.85 -6.76
N ARG A 15 -4.70 6.56 -7.08
CA ARG A 15 -3.60 5.58 -6.97
C ARG A 15 -2.35 6.00 -7.74
N ASP A 16 -2.51 6.56 -8.94
CA ASP A 16 -1.38 6.85 -9.82
C ASP A 16 -0.54 7.99 -9.26
N GLU A 17 -1.19 9.03 -8.72
CA GLU A 17 -0.56 10.14 -7.98
C GLU A 17 0.19 9.63 -6.75
N ILE A 18 -0.45 8.78 -5.93
CA ILE A 18 0.13 8.22 -4.71
C ILE A 18 1.32 7.32 -5.05
N MET A 19 1.20 6.46 -6.06
CA MET A 19 2.26 5.54 -6.48
C MET A 19 3.46 6.28 -7.07
N ALA A 20 3.23 7.37 -7.82
CA ALA A 20 4.27 8.26 -8.28
C ALA A 20 5.02 8.90 -7.09
N ALA A 21 4.29 9.42 -6.10
CA ALA A 21 4.87 10.01 -4.90
C ALA A 21 5.69 8.98 -4.09
N MET A 22 5.19 7.75 -3.93
CA MET A 22 5.92 6.65 -3.28
C MET A 22 7.21 6.25 -4.00
N ALA A 23 7.26 6.42 -5.33
CA ALA A 23 8.46 6.11 -6.12
C ALA A 23 9.50 7.24 -6.04
N GLN A 24 9.06 8.49 -5.97
CA GLN A 24 9.91 9.68 -6.02
C GLN A 24 10.40 10.15 -4.65
N HIS A 25 9.66 9.86 -3.58
CA HIS A 25 9.94 10.36 -2.24
C HIS A 25 10.15 9.23 -1.24
N GLN A 26 11.20 9.35 -0.41
CA GLN A 26 11.46 8.39 0.67
C GLN A 26 10.35 8.39 1.73
N VAL A 27 9.71 9.54 1.95
CA VAL A 27 8.62 9.72 2.92
C VAL A 27 7.50 10.48 2.23
N ILE A 28 6.27 9.98 2.39
CA ILE A 28 5.05 10.65 1.95
C ILE A 28 4.03 10.68 3.09
N ILE A 29 3.15 11.68 3.08
CA ILE A 29 2.04 11.79 4.02
C ILE A 29 0.75 11.69 3.20
N VAL A 30 -0.09 10.71 3.52
CA VAL A 30 -1.38 10.50 2.84
C VAL A 30 -2.50 10.79 3.83
N CYS A 31 -3.15 11.94 3.67
CA CYS A 31 -4.29 12.35 4.47
C CYS A 31 -5.61 11.94 3.80
N GLY A 32 -6.60 11.57 4.61
CA GLY A 32 -7.95 11.33 4.14
C GLY A 32 -8.83 10.85 5.29
N GLU A 33 -10.14 10.95 5.14
CA GLU A 33 -11.10 10.57 6.18
C GLU A 33 -11.18 9.05 6.38
N THR A 34 -11.73 8.60 7.52
CA THR A 34 -12.05 7.19 7.74
C THR A 34 -13.01 6.70 6.65
N GLY A 35 -12.80 5.48 6.15
CA GLY A 35 -13.59 4.94 5.03
C GLY A 35 -13.02 5.25 3.64
N SER A 36 -12.02 6.14 3.51
CA SER A 36 -11.43 6.47 2.20
C SER A 36 -10.64 5.33 1.52
N GLY A 37 -10.38 4.24 2.24
CA GLY A 37 -9.64 3.08 1.73
C GLY A 37 -8.13 3.07 2.01
N LYS A 38 -7.58 4.00 2.80
CA LYS A 38 -6.13 4.08 3.09
C LYS A 38 -5.54 2.75 3.59
N THR A 39 -6.09 2.23 4.68
CA THR A 39 -5.66 0.97 5.33
C THR A 39 -5.69 -0.23 4.38
N THR A 40 -6.68 -0.30 3.50
CA THR A 40 -6.90 -1.46 2.63
C THR A 40 -6.18 -1.37 1.29
N GLN A 41 -5.90 -0.16 0.78
CA GLN A 41 -5.33 0.03 -0.56
C GLN A 41 -3.84 0.42 -0.57
N LEU A 42 -3.35 1.19 0.41
CA LEU A 42 -1.93 1.62 0.40
C LEU A 42 -0.93 0.45 0.44
N PRO A 43 -1.13 -0.62 1.25
CA PRO A 43 -0.24 -1.79 1.19
C PRO A 43 -0.25 -2.49 -0.17
N LYS A 44 -1.40 -2.51 -0.87
CA LYS A 44 -1.52 -3.09 -2.21
C LYS A 44 -0.75 -2.26 -3.25
N MET A 45 -0.80 -0.94 -3.16
CA MET A 45 -0.01 -0.04 -4.02
C MET A 45 1.49 -0.27 -3.82
N ALA A 46 1.95 -0.36 -2.57
CA ALA A 46 3.35 -0.68 -2.26
C ALA A 46 3.76 -2.06 -2.81
N LEU A 47 2.86 -3.06 -2.73
CA LEU A 47 3.09 -4.38 -3.30
C LEU A 47 3.21 -4.32 -4.83
N ALA A 48 2.33 -3.58 -5.51
CA ALA A 48 2.36 -3.35 -6.96
C ALA A 48 3.65 -2.65 -7.41
N LEU A 49 4.22 -1.77 -6.58
CA LEU A 49 5.51 -1.11 -6.79
C LEU A 49 6.73 -2.00 -6.50
N GLY A 50 6.55 -3.31 -6.33
CA GLY A 50 7.68 -4.21 -6.14
C GLY A 50 8.26 -4.22 -4.71
N ARG A 51 7.58 -3.61 -3.72
CA ARG A 51 8.13 -3.46 -2.35
C ARG A 51 7.87 -4.64 -1.41
N GLY A 52 7.04 -5.61 -1.81
CA GLY A 52 6.74 -6.80 -1.00
C GLY A 52 7.57 -8.05 -1.35
N LYS A 53 7.50 -9.07 -0.48
CA LYS A 53 8.27 -10.32 -0.55
C LYS A 53 8.06 -11.08 -1.86
N LEU A 54 6.87 -10.99 -2.42
CA LEU A 54 6.51 -11.62 -3.70
C LEU A 54 7.34 -11.10 -4.88
N ASN A 55 8.07 -10.00 -4.70
CA ASN A 55 8.90 -9.38 -5.75
C ASN A 55 10.40 -9.65 -5.55
N ALA A 56 10.78 -10.51 -4.61
CA ALA A 56 12.17 -10.89 -4.39
C ALA A 56 12.65 -11.83 -5.51
N ARG A 57 13.84 -11.57 -6.05
CA ARG A 57 14.48 -12.48 -7.03
C ARG A 57 15.15 -13.65 -6.30
N PRO A 58 15.40 -14.78 -6.97
CA PRO A 58 16.19 -15.87 -6.39
C PRO A 58 17.55 -15.35 -5.89
N GLY A 59 17.88 -15.66 -4.64
CA GLY A 59 19.11 -15.20 -3.99
C GLY A 59 19.04 -13.82 -3.32
N GLU A 60 17.95 -13.06 -3.50
CA GLU A 60 17.76 -11.77 -2.82
C GLU A 60 17.01 -11.92 -1.48
N ARG A 61 17.38 -11.09 -0.50
CA ARG A 61 16.63 -10.99 0.75
C ARG A 61 15.23 -10.41 0.47
N PRO A 62 14.15 -11.07 0.90
CA PRO A 62 12.80 -10.58 0.65
C PRO A 62 12.52 -9.29 1.42
N ARG A 63 11.89 -8.33 0.74
CA ARG A 63 11.39 -7.09 1.35
C ARG A 63 10.02 -7.31 1.97
N LEU A 64 9.72 -6.63 3.07
CA LEU A 64 8.43 -6.73 3.75
C LEU A 64 7.72 -5.38 3.72
N ILE A 65 6.39 -5.42 3.64
CA ILE A 65 5.54 -4.24 3.79
C ILE A 65 4.99 -4.31 5.21
N GLY A 66 5.46 -3.40 6.07
CA GLY A 66 4.91 -3.22 7.41
C GLY A 66 3.70 -2.30 7.36
N HIS A 67 2.56 -2.79 7.81
CA HIS A 67 1.37 -1.97 7.97
C HIS A 67 0.93 -2.02 9.44
N THR A 68 1.20 -0.95 10.18
CA THR A 68 0.92 -0.89 11.60
C THR A 68 -0.49 -0.36 11.84
N GLN A 69 -1.11 -0.84 12.92
CA GLN A 69 -2.43 -0.41 13.37
C GLN A 69 -2.34 -0.02 14.85
N PRO A 70 -3.06 1.03 15.29
CA PRO A 70 -2.95 1.52 16.67
C PRO A 70 -3.53 0.55 17.69
N ARG A 71 -4.38 -0.39 17.25
CA ARG A 71 -5.03 -1.39 18.11
C ARG A 71 -4.87 -2.77 17.48
N ARG A 72 -4.60 -3.78 18.31
CA ARG A 72 -4.45 -5.18 17.88
C ARG A 72 -5.64 -5.68 17.06
N ILE A 73 -6.87 -5.36 17.47
CA ILE A 73 -8.09 -5.81 16.77
C ILE A 73 -8.16 -5.30 15.33
N ALA A 74 -7.65 -4.10 15.05
CA ALA A 74 -7.63 -3.53 13.71
C ALA A 74 -6.54 -4.15 12.81
N ALA A 75 -5.55 -4.81 13.40
CA ALA A 75 -4.54 -5.57 12.64
C ALA A 75 -5.01 -6.97 12.23
N THR A 76 -6.04 -7.49 12.90
CA THR A 76 -6.53 -8.87 12.72
C THR A 76 -7.87 -8.96 12.00
N SER A 77 -8.56 -7.84 11.78
CA SER A 77 -9.89 -7.74 11.15
C SER A 77 -9.84 -7.64 9.64
#